data_AF-A0A0F9QET7-F1
#
_entry.id   AF-A0A0F9QET7-F1
#
_cell.length_a   1.000
_cell.length_b   1.000
_cell.length_c   1.000
_cell.angle_alpha   90.00
_cell.angle_beta   90.00
_cell.angle_gamma   90.00
#
_symmetry.space_group_name_H-M   'P 1'
#
loop_
_entity.id
_entity.type
_entity.pdbx_description
1 polymer ?
#
loop_
_entity_poly.entity_id
_entity_poly.type
_entity_poly.pdbx_seq_one_letter_code
_entity_poly.pdbx_strand_id
1 'polypeptide(L)'
;MTNEQTKQSTDQPTSAEATAGGLLPLDSSERTVRIRELLGSKPKIRRHIFSPIKERDWSLFFAHLRAKRHLHEGRFSIESNSDQASCNLWDRRILRIEGYRVADKPSQEQPIELWRSRVPVSHKVATVELLQEVVQADESPDDFELGAEELPVVLSANWNGRVYDPLLHLFRAPGQDEEMRFRRLDAQSFEIKGSRGISWFLPSVFEPLVELYNKLIVRAEGYAVAGQPLTEPARYMDAIHKITALALLFRPNPIKLEKEEESIAA
;
A
#
# COMPACT_ATOMS: atom_id res chain seq x y z
N MET A 1 -6.42 24.44 -38.35
CA MET A 1 -5.43 23.97 -37.38
C MET A 1 -6.14 23.89 -36.04
N THR A 2 -6.72 22.73 -35.77
CA THR A 2 -7.69 22.48 -34.70
C THR A 2 -6.98 21.85 -33.51
N ASN A 3 -7.07 22.54 -32.36
CA ASN A 3 -6.55 22.09 -31.07
C ASN A 3 -7.26 20.81 -30.62
N GLU A 4 -6.45 19.78 -30.35
CA GLU A 4 -6.85 18.59 -29.61
C GLU A 4 -7.11 18.96 -28.14
N GLN A 5 -8.38 18.98 -27.73
CA GLN A 5 -8.74 18.90 -26.32
C GLN A 5 -8.75 17.43 -25.91
N THR A 6 -7.65 17.00 -25.29
CA THR A 6 -7.54 15.75 -24.57
C THR A 6 -8.52 15.76 -23.40
N LYS A 7 -9.63 15.04 -23.55
CA LYS A 7 -10.56 14.72 -22.45
C LYS A 7 -9.81 13.87 -21.41
N GLN A 8 -9.55 14.45 -20.24
CA GLN A 8 -9.25 13.70 -19.04
C GLN A 8 -10.52 12.94 -18.63
N SER A 9 -10.47 11.62 -18.78
CA SER A 9 -11.49 10.70 -18.27
C SER A 9 -11.24 10.46 -16.78
N THR A 10 -11.78 11.35 -15.94
CA THR A 10 -11.77 11.20 -14.49
C THR A 10 -12.89 10.24 -14.06
N ASP A 11 -12.74 8.95 -14.38
CA ASP A 11 -13.52 7.90 -13.73
C ASP A 11 -12.74 7.40 -12.52
N GLN A 12 -12.73 8.22 -11.46
CA GLN A 12 -12.45 7.74 -10.11
C GLN A 12 -13.47 6.63 -9.80
N PRO A 13 -13.06 5.49 -9.20
CA PRO A 13 -14.05 4.68 -8.51
C PRO A 13 -14.65 5.56 -7.42
N THR A 14 -15.91 5.95 -7.60
CA THR A 14 -16.77 6.57 -6.60
C THR A 14 -16.46 5.98 -5.23
N SER A 15 -15.82 6.82 -4.39
CA SER A 15 -15.87 6.84 -2.93
C SER A 15 -16.70 5.71 -2.34
N ALA A 16 -16.03 4.63 -1.92
CA ALA A 16 -16.60 3.78 -0.90
C ALA A 16 -16.78 4.67 0.34
N GLU A 17 -18.00 4.80 0.85
CA GLU A 17 -18.28 5.58 2.06
C GLU A 17 -17.32 5.13 3.17
N ALA A 18 -16.46 6.06 3.62
CA ALA A 18 -15.68 5.89 4.83
C ALA A 18 -16.67 5.58 5.94
N THR A 19 -16.63 4.35 6.44
CA THR A 19 -17.67 3.91 7.36
C THR A 19 -17.21 4.26 8.75
N ALA A 20 -17.70 5.40 9.24
CA ALA A 20 -17.52 5.85 10.60
C ALA A 20 -17.89 4.71 11.58
N GLY A 21 -16.95 4.32 12.44
CA GLY A 21 -17.23 3.49 13.63
C GLY A 21 -16.89 2.00 13.58
N GLY A 22 -16.19 1.48 12.56
CA GLY A 22 -15.69 0.09 12.59
C GLY A 22 -14.17 0.01 12.62
N LEU A 23 -13.62 -0.78 13.55
CA LEU A 23 -12.18 -1.07 13.62
C LEU A 23 -11.75 -1.99 12.47
N LEU A 24 -10.55 -1.79 11.93
CA LEU A 24 -9.95 -2.64 10.90
C LEU A 24 -9.54 -4.00 11.51
N PRO A 25 -10.15 -5.12 11.08
CA PRO A 25 -9.88 -6.43 11.66
C PRO A 25 -8.61 -7.07 11.06
N LEU A 26 -7.48 -6.91 11.75
CA LEU A 26 -6.16 -7.40 11.32
C LEU A 26 -6.07 -8.94 11.30
N ASP A 27 -6.92 -9.61 12.07
CA ASP A 27 -7.00 -11.06 12.18
C ASP A 27 -8.09 -11.68 11.29
N SER A 28 -8.59 -10.92 10.31
CA SER A 28 -9.50 -11.45 9.28
C SER A 28 -8.94 -12.74 8.69
N SER A 29 -9.71 -13.82 8.73
CA SER A 29 -9.32 -15.11 8.14
C SER A 29 -9.15 -15.04 6.63
N GLU A 30 -9.72 -14.02 6.00
CA GLU A 30 -9.66 -13.78 4.57
C GLU A 30 -9.39 -12.31 4.26
N ARG A 31 -8.56 -12.08 3.24
CA ARG A 31 -8.34 -10.77 2.62
C ARG A 31 -8.86 -10.80 1.19
N THR A 32 -9.79 -9.92 0.86
CA THR A 32 -10.49 -9.87 -0.43
C THR A 32 -10.08 -8.62 -1.18
N VAL A 33 -9.59 -8.81 -2.40
CA VAL A 33 -9.33 -7.74 -3.35
C VAL A 33 -10.30 -7.81 -4.51
N ARG A 34 -10.82 -6.66 -4.91
CA ARG A 34 -11.74 -6.52 -6.05
C ARG A 34 -11.06 -5.76 -7.16
N ILE A 35 -10.99 -6.37 -8.35
CA ILE A 35 -10.61 -5.69 -9.58
C ILE A 35 -11.86 -5.45 -10.43
N ARG A 36 -11.97 -4.24 -10.97
CA ARG A 36 -13.02 -3.88 -11.92
C ARG A 36 -12.40 -3.86 -13.31
N GLU A 37 -12.85 -4.79 -14.14
CA GLU A 37 -12.37 -4.98 -15.51
C GLU A 37 -13.37 -4.38 -16.48
N LEU A 38 -12.94 -3.41 -17.29
CA LEU A 38 -13.77 -2.77 -18.31
C LEU A 38 -13.77 -3.62 -19.59
N LEU A 39 -14.55 -4.71 -19.60
CA LEU A 39 -14.77 -5.55 -20.78
C LEU A 39 -16.13 -5.27 -21.41
N GLY A 40 -16.12 -4.60 -22.56
CA GLY A 40 -17.35 -4.24 -23.28
C GLY A 40 -18.14 -3.12 -22.58
N SER A 41 -19.47 -3.15 -22.70
CA SER A 41 -20.33 -2.07 -22.19
C SER A 41 -20.62 -2.13 -20.68
N LYS A 42 -20.27 -3.23 -20.00
CA LYS A 42 -20.54 -3.40 -18.56
C LYS A 42 -19.27 -3.80 -17.82
N PRO A 43 -18.91 -3.10 -16.72
CA PRO A 43 -17.77 -3.48 -15.91
C PRO A 43 -18.00 -4.86 -15.29
N LYS A 44 -17.00 -5.73 -15.38
CA LYS A 44 -16.99 -7.03 -14.72
C LYS A 44 -16.15 -6.95 -13.47
N ILE A 45 -16.69 -7.42 -12.35
CA ILE A 45 -15.96 -7.48 -11.08
C ILE A 45 -15.36 -8.87 -10.95
N ARG A 46 -14.05 -8.93 -10.67
CA ARG A 46 -13.39 -10.15 -10.22
C ARG A 46 -12.98 -9.99 -8.77
N ARG A 47 -13.10 -11.06 -7.99
CA ARG A 47 -12.62 -11.08 -6.61
C ARG A 47 -11.52 -12.09 -6.45
N HIS A 48 -10.50 -11.71 -5.70
CA HIS A 48 -9.40 -12.57 -5.30
C HIS A 48 -9.41 -12.63 -3.78
N ILE A 49 -9.56 -13.83 -3.25
CA ILE A 49 -9.68 -14.06 -1.82
C ILE A 49 -8.42 -14.79 -1.37
N PHE A 50 -7.67 -14.15 -0.49
CA PHE A 50 -6.40 -14.60 0.06
C PHE A 50 -6.60 -15.05 1.49
N SER A 51 -5.77 -16.01 1.91
CA SER A 51 -5.53 -16.29 3.32
C SER A 51 -4.72 -15.14 3.96
N PRO A 52 -4.66 -15.05 5.30
CA PRO A 52 -4.07 -13.88 5.98
C PRO A 52 -2.59 -13.71 5.63
N ILE A 53 -2.22 -12.59 5.01
CA ILE A 53 -0.84 -12.34 4.57
C ILE A 53 0.00 -11.98 5.80
N LYS A 54 1.07 -12.74 6.04
CA LYS A 54 1.92 -12.55 7.22
C LYS A 54 3.16 -11.73 6.87
N GLU A 55 3.84 -11.21 7.87
CA GLU A 55 5.12 -10.49 7.72
C GLU A 55 6.14 -11.30 6.88
N ARG A 56 6.27 -12.61 7.13
CA ARG A 56 7.15 -13.50 6.34
C ARG A 56 6.78 -13.54 4.85
N ASP A 57 5.50 -13.42 4.51
CA ASP A 57 5.06 -13.41 3.11
C ASP A 57 5.54 -12.15 2.41
N TRP A 58 5.44 -11.01 3.10
CA TRP A 58 5.97 -9.74 2.65
C TRP A 58 7.51 -9.76 2.58
N SER A 59 8.23 -10.28 3.57
CA SER A 59 9.69 -10.44 3.50
C SER A 59 10.11 -11.20 2.24
N LEU A 60 9.42 -12.31 1.94
CA LEU A 60 9.68 -13.08 0.72
C LEU A 60 9.33 -12.29 -0.55
N PHE A 61 8.24 -11.53 -0.55
CA PHE A 61 7.88 -10.66 -1.67
C PHE A 61 8.98 -9.61 -1.93
N PHE A 62 9.37 -8.84 -0.91
CA PHE A 62 10.39 -7.79 -1.03
C PHE A 62 11.78 -8.34 -1.34
N ALA A 63 12.14 -9.54 -0.87
CA ALA A 63 13.40 -10.19 -1.23
C ALA A 63 13.50 -10.55 -2.73
N HIS A 64 12.37 -10.70 -3.43
CA HIS A 64 12.34 -10.91 -4.88
C HIS A 64 12.42 -9.60 -5.67
N LEU A 65 12.18 -8.45 -5.04
CA LEU A 65 12.34 -7.14 -5.65
C LEU A 65 13.82 -6.76 -5.72
N ARG A 66 14.55 -7.44 -6.60
CA ARG A 66 15.91 -7.03 -6.95
C ARG A 66 15.82 -5.90 -7.97
N ALA A 67 16.05 -4.67 -7.51
CA ALA A 67 16.30 -3.56 -8.40
C ALA A 67 17.77 -3.61 -8.86
N LYS A 68 18.01 -3.96 -10.13
CA LYS A 68 19.31 -3.65 -10.75
C LYS A 68 19.24 -2.24 -11.29
N ARG A 69 20.04 -1.34 -10.73
CA ARG A 69 20.26 0.00 -11.29
C ARG A 69 21.25 -0.14 -12.44
N HIS A 70 20.75 0.01 -13.66
CA HIS A 70 21.60 0.13 -14.84
C HIS A 70 21.77 1.61 -15.16
N LEU A 71 23.02 2.09 -15.25
CA LEU A 71 23.31 3.38 -15.84
C LEU A 71 23.54 3.16 -17.33
N HIS A 72 22.56 3.52 -18.16
CA HIS A 72 22.69 3.47 -19.61
C HIS A 72 22.51 4.89 -20.17
N GLU A 73 23.53 5.41 -20.85
CA GLU A 73 23.50 6.74 -21.47
C GLU A 73 23.14 7.88 -20.50
N GLY A 74 23.63 7.81 -19.27
CA GLY A 74 23.34 8.82 -18.24
C GLY A 74 21.93 8.72 -17.63
N ARG A 75 21.13 7.73 -18.02
CA ARG A 75 19.83 7.43 -17.40
C ARG A 75 19.94 6.19 -16.53
N PHE A 76 19.39 6.28 -15.32
CA PHE A 76 19.20 5.11 -14.48
C PHE A 76 17.93 4.38 -14.93
N SER A 77 18.05 3.12 -15.32
CA SER A 77 16.91 2.21 -15.41
C SER A 77 16.93 1.26 -14.22
N ILE A 78 15.75 0.97 -13.69
CA ILE A 78 15.54 -0.01 -12.63
C ILE A 78 14.88 -1.21 -13.29
N GLU A 79 15.64 -2.29 -13.46
CA GLU A 79 15.04 -3.58 -13.76
C GLU A 79 14.53 -4.16 -12.43
N SER A 80 13.21 -4.36 -12.34
CA SER A 80 12.54 -4.86 -11.15
C SER A 80 11.78 -6.14 -11.51
N ASN A 81 11.92 -7.18 -10.69
CA ASN A 81 11.18 -8.43 -10.85
C ASN A 81 9.82 -8.39 -10.10
N SER A 82 9.16 -7.24 -10.11
CA SER A 82 7.89 -6.96 -9.40
C SER A 82 6.77 -7.89 -9.80
N ASP A 83 6.68 -8.23 -11.08
CA ASP A 83 5.59 -9.04 -11.62
C ASP A 83 5.72 -10.48 -11.13
N GLN A 84 6.94 -11.03 -11.14
CA GLN A 84 7.22 -12.35 -10.60
C GLN A 84 7.02 -12.38 -9.08
N ALA A 85 7.49 -11.36 -8.35
CA ALA A 85 7.28 -11.27 -6.90
C ALA A 85 5.78 -11.27 -6.55
N SER A 86 4.99 -10.49 -7.30
CA SER A 86 3.54 -10.43 -7.16
C SER A 86 2.88 -11.76 -7.47
N CYS A 87 3.27 -12.42 -8.57
CA CYS A 87 2.76 -13.74 -8.92
C CYS A 87 3.10 -14.78 -7.83
N ASN A 88 4.32 -14.75 -7.28
CA ASN A 88 4.75 -15.66 -6.22
C ASN A 88 3.97 -15.46 -4.92
N LEU A 89 3.70 -14.21 -4.52
CA LEU A 89 2.87 -13.93 -3.35
C LEU A 89 1.42 -14.38 -3.58
N TRP A 90 0.89 -14.07 -4.77
CA TRP A 90 -0.45 -14.43 -5.17
C TRP A 90 -0.66 -15.95 -5.14
N ASP A 91 0.19 -16.71 -5.83
CA ASP A 91 0.06 -18.17 -5.94
C ASP A 91 0.13 -18.86 -4.58
N ARG A 92 0.91 -18.30 -3.65
CA ARG A 92 1.09 -18.83 -2.30
C ARG A 92 -0.12 -18.58 -1.39
N ARG A 93 -0.73 -17.40 -1.48
CA ARG A 93 -1.76 -16.96 -0.52
C ARG A 93 -3.18 -17.07 -1.03
N ILE A 94 -3.39 -17.20 -2.34
CA ILE A 94 -4.73 -17.29 -2.94
C ILE A 94 -5.48 -18.53 -2.46
N LEU A 95 -6.68 -18.33 -1.94
CA LEU A 95 -7.61 -19.37 -1.54
C LEU A 95 -8.61 -19.67 -2.65
N ARG A 96 -9.20 -18.63 -3.22
CA ARG A 96 -10.19 -18.76 -4.31
C ARG A 96 -10.32 -17.48 -5.12
N ILE A 97 -10.94 -17.61 -6.29
CA ILE A 97 -11.30 -16.50 -7.17
C ILE A 97 -12.78 -16.54 -7.51
N GLU A 98 -13.39 -15.37 -7.67
CA GLU A 98 -14.78 -15.19 -8.08
C GLU A 98 -14.87 -14.36 -9.35
N GLY A 99 -15.87 -14.67 -10.16
CA GLY A 99 -16.12 -13.96 -11.42
C GLY A 99 -15.31 -14.47 -12.61
N TYR A 100 -14.62 -15.61 -12.48
CA TYR A 100 -13.93 -16.30 -13.58
C TYR A 100 -14.72 -17.54 -14.03
N ARG A 101 -14.42 -18.03 -15.24
CA ARG A 101 -14.96 -19.29 -15.76
C ARG A 101 -13.84 -20.18 -16.29
N VAL A 102 -14.00 -21.49 -16.09
CA VAL A 102 -13.09 -22.53 -16.57
C VAL A 102 -13.91 -23.68 -17.13
N ALA A 103 -13.74 -23.97 -18.43
CA ALA A 103 -14.55 -24.94 -19.18
C ALA A 103 -16.06 -24.69 -18.97
N ASP A 104 -16.48 -23.45 -19.23
CA ASP A 104 -17.85 -22.93 -19.07
C ASP A 104 -18.47 -22.94 -17.67
N LYS A 105 -17.79 -23.53 -16.67
CA LYS A 105 -18.25 -23.51 -15.27
C LYS A 105 -17.62 -22.34 -14.49
N PRO A 106 -18.32 -21.79 -13.48
CA PRO A 106 -17.75 -20.83 -12.55
C PRO A 106 -16.49 -21.35 -11.85
N SER A 107 -15.52 -20.47 -11.60
CA SER A 107 -14.26 -20.84 -10.93
C SER A 107 -14.47 -21.38 -9.50
N GLN A 108 -15.55 -20.99 -8.83
CA GLN A 108 -15.85 -21.49 -7.47
C GLN A 108 -16.27 -22.97 -7.44
N GLU A 109 -16.72 -23.51 -8.58
CA GLU A 109 -17.14 -24.91 -8.70
C GLU A 109 -16.00 -25.83 -9.17
N GLN A 110 -14.79 -25.28 -9.31
CA GLN A 110 -13.65 -25.96 -9.91
C GLN A 110 -12.49 -26.05 -8.90
N PRO A 111 -11.76 -27.18 -8.84
CA PRO A 111 -10.53 -27.29 -8.07
C PRO A 111 -9.51 -26.21 -8.41
N ILE A 112 -8.73 -25.78 -7.41
CA ILE A 112 -7.77 -24.67 -7.55
C ILE A 112 -6.71 -24.94 -8.62
N GLU A 113 -6.32 -26.20 -8.78
CA GLU A 113 -5.36 -26.69 -9.76
C GLU A 113 -5.82 -26.43 -11.21
N LEU A 114 -7.14 -26.38 -11.44
CA LEU A 114 -7.69 -26.17 -12.79
C LEU A 114 -7.67 -24.70 -13.23
N TRP A 115 -7.62 -23.75 -12.29
CA TRP A 115 -7.72 -22.33 -12.60
C TRP A 115 -6.53 -21.48 -12.18
N ARG A 116 -5.73 -21.89 -11.18
CA ARG A 116 -4.65 -21.05 -10.61
C ARG A 116 -3.63 -20.57 -11.65
N SER A 117 -3.21 -21.46 -12.56
CA SER A 117 -2.29 -21.13 -13.65
C SER A 117 -2.93 -20.39 -14.83
N ARG A 118 -4.27 -20.35 -14.89
CA ARG A 118 -5.04 -19.71 -15.97
C ARG A 118 -5.43 -18.27 -15.67
N VAL A 119 -5.27 -17.82 -14.42
CA VAL A 119 -5.51 -16.41 -14.06
C VAL A 119 -4.46 -15.53 -14.76
N PRO A 120 -4.87 -14.48 -15.49
CA PRO A 120 -3.94 -13.58 -16.18
C PRO A 120 -2.93 -12.98 -15.21
N VAL A 121 -1.66 -12.89 -15.66
CA VAL A 121 -0.57 -12.26 -14.88
C VAL A 121 -0.94 -10.86 -14.44
N SER A 122 -1.51 -10.05 -15.34
CA SER A 122 -1.96 -8.68 -15.03
C SER A 122 -2.96 -8.61 -13.87
N HIS A 123 -3.84 -9.61 -13.73
CA HIS A 123 -4.79 -9.67 -12.62
C HIS A 123 -4.09 -10.05 -11.31
N LYS A 124 -3.13 -10.99 -11.36
CA LYS A 124 -2.31 -11.34 -10.19
C LYS A 124 -1.55 -10.12 -9.68
N VAL A 125 -0.84 -9.42 -10.57
CA VAL A 125 -0.08 -8.19 -10.25
C VAL A 125 -1.00 -7.13 -9.68
N ALA A 126 -2.07 -6.75 -10.39
CA ALA A 126 -2.99 -5.71 -9.93
C ALA A 126 -3.60 -6.02 -8.55
N THR A 127 -3.89 -7.31 -8.27
CA THR A 127 -4.43 -7.67 -6.96
C THR A 127 -3.41 -7.56 -5.82
N VAL A 128 -2.13 -7.82 -6.09
CA VAL A 128 -1.06 -7.64 -5.11
C VAL A 128 -0.72 -6.17 -4.90
N GLU A 129 -0.81 -5.34 -5.94
CA GLU A 129 -0.73 -3.88 -5.78
C GLU A 129 -1.85 -3.36 -4.88
N LEU A 130 -3.09 -3.79 -5.10
CA LEU A 130 -4.23 -3.40 -4.25
C LEU A 130 -4.13 -3.94 -2.81
N LEU A 131 -3.42 -5.07 -2.56
CA LEU A 131 -3.12 -5.52 -1.19
C LEU A 131 -2.17 -4.56 -0.46
N GLN A 132 -1.41 -3.74 -1.20
CA GLN A 132 -0.49 -2.78 -0.63
C GLN A 132 -1.13 -1.39 -0.44
N GLU A 133 -2.37 -1.18 -0.91
CA GLU A 133 -3.06 0.11 -0.92
C GLU A 133 -3.37 0.62 0.50
N VAL A 134 -2.35 1.25 1.07
CA VAL A 134 -2.33 1.97 2.34
C VAL A 134 -1.69 3.31 2.06
N VAL A 135 -2.42 4.38 2.31
CA VAL A 135 -2.03 5.75 1.95
C VAL A 135 -2.12 6.67 3.17
N GLN A 136 -1.53 7.85 3.08
CA GLN A 136 -1.79 8.91 4.07
C GLN A 136 -3.27 9.30 4.02
N ALA A 137 -3.91 9.47 5.18
CA ALA A 137 -5.27 9.99 5.24
C ALA A 137 -5.30 11.49 4.89
N ASP A 138 -6.41 11.97 4.34
CA ASP A 138 -6.58 13.37 3.95
C ASP A 138 -6.57 14.31 5.18
N GLU A 139 -7.04 13.83 6.35
CA GLU A 139 -7.08 14.57 7.61
C GLU A 139 -5.83 14.29 8.46
N SER A 140 -4.64 14.72 8.00
CA SER A 140 -3.46 14.80 8.87
C SER A 140 -3.49 16.09 9.69
N PRO A 141 -3.12 16.08 10.99
CA PRO A 141 -3.07 17.31 11.78
C PRO A 141 -2.15 18.34 11.12
N ASP A 142 -2.67 19.57 10.96
CA ASP A 142 -1.96 20.69 10.31
C ASP A 142 -0.84 21.27 11.21
N ASP A 143 -0.93 21.05 12.52
CA ASP A 143 -0.03 21.61 13.51
C ASP A 143 0.99 20.59 14.02
N PHE A 144 2.23 21.04 14.22
CA PHE A 144 3.31 20.26 14.81
C PHE A 144 3.69 20.83 16.18
N GLU A 145 3.48 20.06 17.24
CA GLU A 145 3.90 20.46 18.58
C GLU A 145 5.39 20.20 18.80
N LEU A 146 6.15 21.27 19.06
CA LEU A 146 7.56 21.16 19.38
C LEU A 146 7.75 20.47 20.74
N GLY A 147 8.49 19.35 20.73
CA GLY A 147 8.73 18.57 21.93
C GLY A 147 7.62 17.59 22.30
N ALA A 148 6.67 17.33 21.38
CA ALA A 148 5.69 16.28 21.56
C ALA A 148 6.38 14.94 21.89
N GLU A 149 5.89 14.26 22.93
CA GLU A 149 6.38 12.92 23.30
C GLU A 149 5.99 11.88 22.23
N GLU A 150 4.83 12.08 21.61
CA GLU A 150 4.27 11.23 20.55
C GLU A 150 4.05 12.02 19.26
N LEU A 151 4.42 11.42 18.13
CA LEU A 151 4.20 11.94 16.79
C LEU A 151 3.12 11.10 16.09
N PRO A 152 2.01 11.73 15.66
CA PRO A 152 0.94 11.04 14.96
C PRO A 152 1.25 10.85 13.47
N VAL A 153 0.88 9.68 12.94
CA VAL A 153 0.78 9.40 11.51
C VAL A 153 -0.59 8.79 11.24
N VAL A 154 -1.34 9.37 10.32
CA VAL A 154 -2.70 8.93 9.99
C VAL A 154 -2.73 8.29 8.61
N LEU A 155 -3.25 7.07 8.55
CA LEU A 155 -3.38 6.29 7.33
C LEU A 155 -4.85 6.08 6.94
N SER A 156 -5.04 5.75 5.67
CA SER A 156 -6.29 5.23 5.11
C SER A 156 -5.98 3.94 4.35
N ALA A 157 -6.82 2.92 4.51
CA ALA A 157 -6.59 1.61 3.89
C ALA A 157 -7.86 0.98 3.34
N ASN A 158 -7.74 0.35 2.17
CA ASN A 158 -8.80 -0.50 1.62
C ASN A 158 -8.64 -1.94 2.12
N TRP A 159 -9.62 -2.41 2.89
CA TRP A 159 -9.62 -3.74 3.47
C TRP A 159 -10.96 -4.43 3.20
N ASN A 160 -10.93 -5.57 2.49
CA ASN A 160 -12.13 -6.34 2.15
C ASN A 160 -13.22 -5.55 1.40
N GLY A 161 -12.82 -4.53 0.63
CA GLY A 161 -13.74 -3.68 -0.13
C GLY A 161 -14.40 -2.57 0.69
N ARG A 162 -13.88 -2.30 1.88
CA ARG A 162 -14.26 -1.17 2.74
C ARG A 162 -13.02 -0.30 2.98
N VAL A 163 -13.21 1.02 2.96
CA VAL A 163 -12.17 1.98 3.35
C VAL A 163 -12.24 2.18 4.86
N TYR A 164 -11.09 2.10 5.52
CA TYR A 164 -10.91 2.36 6.94
C TYR A 164 -10.06 3.62 7.09
N ASP A 165 -10.64 4.61 7.73
CA ASP A 165 -10.11 5.97 7.87
C ASP A 165 -10.82 6.65 9.07
N PRO A 166 -10.11 7.28 10.02
CA PRO A 166 -8.65 7.33 10.16
C PRO A 166 -8.05 6.09 10.83
N LEU A 167 -6.84 5.73 10.41
CA LEU A 167 -6.00 4.71 11.04
C LEU A 167 -4.76 5.37 11.66
N LEU A 168 -4.80 5.62 12.96
CA LEU A 168 -3.79 6.40 13.66
C LEU A 168 -2.63 5.51 14.16
N HIS A 169 -1.41 5.96 13.93
CA HIS A 169 -0.18 5.43 14.52
C HIS A 169 0.48 6.51 15.36
N LEU A 170 0.75 6.21 16.62
CA LEU A 170 1.46 7.13 17.52
C LEU A 170 2.84 6.57 17.81
N PHE A 171 3.86 7.33 17.39
CA PHE A 171 5.26 6.98 17.54
C PHE A 171 5.90 7.83 18.62
N ARG A 172 6.88 7.32 19.36
CA ARG A 172 7.77 8.23 20.10
C ARG A 172 8.57 9.07 19.11
N ALA A 173 8.95 10.28 19.52
CA ALA A 173 9.84 11.11 18.72
C ALA A 173 11.15 10.35 18.37
N PRO A 174 11.52 10.25 17.08
CA PRO A 174 12.75 9.57 16.67
C PRO A 174 13.99 10.40 17.06
N GLY A 175 15.03 9.71 17.52
CA GLY A 175 16.34 10.32 17.76
C GLY A 175 17.20 10.42 16.49
N GLN A 176 18.32 11.14 16.58
CA GLN A 176 19.25 11.32 15.45
C GLN A 176 19.74 10.00 14.85
N ASP A 177 20.01 8.98 15.68
CA ASP A 177 20.45 7.67 15.19
C ASP A 177 19.38 6.94 14.38
N GLU A 178 18.11 7.14 14.73
CA GLU A 178 16.97 6.52 14.06
C GLU A 178 16.67 7.21 12.74
N GLU A 179 16.76 8.53 12.72
CA GLU A 179 16.76 9.37 11.51
C GLU A 179 17.84 8.91 10.52
N MET A 180 19.08 8.82 10.98
CA MET A 180 20.20 8.40 10.15
C MET A 180 20.10 6.93 9.73
N ARG A 181 19.50 6.07 10.56
CA ARG A 181 19.19 4.68 10.18
C ARG A 181 18.13 4.66 9.09
N PHE A 182 17.02 5.38 9.24
CA PHE A 182 15.96 5.45 8.23
C PHE A 182 16.52 5.95 6.90
N ARG A 183 17.22 7.09 6.86
CA ARG A 183 17.80 7.65 5.62
C ARG A 183 18.70 6.67 4.88
N ARG A 184 19.49 5.86 5.60
CA ARG A 184 20.33 4.82 5.00
C ARG A 184 19.50 3.69 4.38
N LEU A 185 18.44 3.25 5.05
CA LEU A 185 17.52 2.25 4.53
C LEU A 185 16.76 2.82 3.32
N ASP A 186 16.31 4.07 3.42
CA ASP A 186 15.53 4.77 2.40
C ASP A 186 16.29 4.97 1.09
N ALA A 187 17.58 5.29 1.17
CA ALA A 187 18.45 5.44 0.00
C ALA A 187 18.59 4.15 -0.83
N GLN A 188 18.33 3.00 -0.22
CA GLN A 188 18.35 1.68 -0.87
C GLN A 188 16.98 1.32 -1.46
N SER A 189 15.91 1.93 -0.94
CA SER A 189 14.57 1.81 -1.49
C SER A 189 14.43 2.55 -2.82
N PHE A 190 13.35 2.24 -3.52
CA PHE A 190 12.98 2.93 -4.74
C PHE A 190 11.49 3.21 -4.72
N GLU A 191 11.13 4.31 -5.37
CA GLU A 191 9.75 4.76 -5.48
C GLU A 191 9.28 4.44 -6.90
N ILE A 192 8.23 3.63 -7.02
CA ILE A 192 7.61 3.33 -8.32
C ILE A 192 6.28 4.05 -8.37
N LYS A 193 6.15 5.01 -9.29
CA LYS A 193 4.85 5.59 -9.63
C LYS A 193 4.00 4.52 -10.33
N GLY A 194 2.97 4.06 -9.64
CA GLY A 194 1.95 3.19 -10.19
C GLY A 194 1.14 3.90 -11.27
N SER A 195 0.40 3.10 -12.04
CA SER A 195 -0.45 3.54 -13.17
C SER A 195 -1.53 4.56 -12.79
N ARG A 196 -1.81 4.74 -11.49
CA ARG A 196 -2.80 5.66 -10.94
C ARG A 196 -2.19 6.88 -10.23
N GLY A 197 -0.90 7.14 -10.44
CA GLY A 197 -0.18 8.23 -9.74
C GLY A 197 0.14 7.92 -8.28
N ILE A 198 -0.28 6.77 -7.75
CA ILE A 198 0.11 6.27 -6.43
C ILE A 198 1.57 5.85 -6.48
N SER A 199 2.39 6.47 -5.66
CA SER A 199 3.80 6.12 -5.52
C SER A 199 3.98 4.99 -4.52
N TRP A 200 4.56 3.88 -4.96
CA TRP A 200 4.85 2.74 -4.12
C TRP A 200 6.26 2.82 -3.59
N PHE A 201 6.38 2.78 -2.27
CA PHE A 201 7.66 2.62 -1.59
C PHE A 201 8.06 1.14 -1.61
N LEU A 202 9.11 0.81 -2.37
CA LEU A 202 9.62 -0.54 -2.49
C LEU A 202 10.97 -0.65 -1.78
N PRO A 203 10.98 -1.08 -0.51
CA PRO A 203 12.22 -1.27 0.21
C PRO A 203 12.96 -2.50 -0.28
N SER A 204 14.23 -2.32 -0.64
CA SER A 204 15.16 -3.45 -0.79
C SER A 204 15.53 -4.09 0.55
N VAL A 205 15.20 -3.42 1.67
CA VAL A 205 15.53 -3.79 3.06
C VAL A 205 14.30 -3.73 3.96
N PHE A 206 13.35 -4.62 3.67
CA PHE A 206 12.06 -4.68 4.37
C PHE A 206 12.16 -4.96 5.88
N GLU A 207 12.90 -6.00 6.29
CA GLU A 207 12.98 -6.40 7.71
C GLU A 207 13.56 -5.30 8.62
N PRO A 208 14.66 -4.62 8.26
CA PRO A 208 15.18 -3.51 9.06
C PRO A 208 14.22 -2.32 9.25
N LEU A 209 13.29 -2.10 8.31
CA LEU A 209 12.25 -1.07 8.43
C LEU A 209 11.15 -1.51 9.38
N VAL A 210 10.70 -2.77 9.28
CA VAL A 210 9.74 -3.33 10.23
C VAL A 210 10.27 -3.30 11.66
N GLU A 211 11.55 -3.63 11.86
CA GLU A 211 12.22 -3.50 13.16
C GLU A 211 12.22 -2.06 13.67
N LEU A 212 12.53 -1.08 12.80
CA LEU A 212 12.54 0.33 13.17
C LEU A 212 11.14 0.82 13.55
N TYR A 213 10.11 0.42 12.81
CA TYR A 213 8.72 0.66 13.18
C TYR A 213 8.41 0.07 14.57
N ASN A 214 8.72 -1.21 14.78
CA ASN A 214 8.44 -1.89 16.06
C ASN A 214 9.16 -1.21 17.25
N LYS A 215 10.31 -0.59 17.01
CA LYS A 215 11.09 0.18 18.01
C LYS A 215 10.47 1.54 18.34
N LEU A 216 9.73 2.14 17.41
CA LEU A 216 9.22 3.51 17.52
C LEU A 216 7.74 3.57 17.89
N ILE A 217 6.94 2.59 17.47
CA ILE A 217 5.50 2.58 17.70
C ILE A 217 5.18 2.47 19.20
N VAL A 218 4.30 3.36 19.67
CA VAL A 218 3.77 3.34 21.05
C VAL A 218 2.41 2.68 21.06
N ARG A 219 1.49 3.16 20.22
CA ARG A 219 0.13 2.61 20.07
C ARG A 219 -0.43 2.86 18.67
N ALA A 220 -1.53 2.18 18.35
CA ALA A 220 -2.26 2.41 17.11
C ALA A 220 -3.77 2.34 17.37
N GLU A 221 -4.54 3.19 16.70
CA GLU A 221 -5.99 3.32 16.85
C GLU A 221 -6.70 3.09 15.51
N GLY A 222 -7.97 2.69 15.55
CA GLY A 222 -8.72 2.29 14.36
C GLY A 222 -8.50 0.83 13.94
N TYR A 223 -7.71 0.06 14.69
CA TYR A 223 -7.41 -1.35 14.43
C TYR A 223 -8.01 -2.28 15.49
N ALA A 224 -8.31 -3.52 15.08
CA ALA A 224 -8.77 -4.57 15.97
C ALA A 224 -8.12 -5.93 15.72
N VAL A 225 -8.04 -6.72 16.78
CA VAL A 225 -7.76 -8.16 16.78
C VAL A 225 -8.81 -8.82 17.65
N ALA A 226 -9.45 -9.89 17.17
CA ALA A 226 -10.56 -10.57 17.82
C ALA A 226 -11.71 -9.61 18.20
N GLY A 227 -11.94 -8.59 17.38
CA GLY A 227 -12.96 -7.55 17.61
C GLY A 227 -12.64 -6.56 18.74
N GLN A 228 -11.47 -6.66 19.37
CA GLN A 228 -11.03 -5.74 20.42
C GLN A 228 -10.02 -4.73 19.86
N PRO A 229 -9.97 -3.49 20.39
CA PRO A 229 -8.94 -2.52 20.04
C PRO A 229 -7.53 -3.09 20.15
N LEU A 230 -6.68 -2.74 19.19
CA LEU A 230 -5.31 -3.23 19.13
C LEU A 230 -4.44 -2.70 20.28
N THR A 231 -3.85 -3.59 21.08
CA THR A 231 -2.97 -3.22 22.21
C THR A 231 -1.49 -3.49 21.95
N GLU A 232 -1.15 -4.42 21.05
CA GLU A 232 0.24 -4.79 20.73
C GLU A 232 0.54 -4.52 19.24
N PRO A 233 0.63 -3.24 18.79
CA PRO A 233 0.78 -2.93 17.38
C PRO A 233 2.04 -3.51 16.75
N ALA A 234 3.16 -3.55 17.48
CA ALA A 234 4.40 -4.16 16.98
C ALA A 234 4.21 -5.64 16.57
N ARG A 235 3.31 -6.36 17.25
CA ARG A 235 3.10 -7.79 17.03
C ARG A 235 2.07 -8.08 15.93
N TYR A 236 0.96 -7.36 15.91
CA TYR A 236 -0.19 -7.71 15.06
C TYR A 236 -0.35 -6.83 13.82
N MET A 237 0.29 -5.67 13.76
CA MET A 237 0.13 -4.76 12.63
C MET A 237 0.56 -5.42 11.30
N ASP A 238 -0.24 -5.23 10.25
CA ASP A 238 0.14 -5.66 8.92
C ASP A 238 1.39 -4.92 8.46
N ALA A 239 2.32 -5.63 7.85
CA ALA A 239 3.65 -5.07 7.61
C ALA A 239 3.67 -3.96 6.56
N ILE A 240 2.69 -3.90 5.66
CA ILE A 240 2.54 -2.75 4.75
C ILE A 240 2.17 -1.50 5.54
N HIS A 241 1.23 -1.60 6.48
CA HIS A 241 0.88 -0.48 7.36
C HIS A 241 2.10 -0.01 8.17
N LYS A 242 2.92 -0.96 8.67
CA LYS A 242 4.16 -0.64 9.38
C LYS A 242 5.11 0.22 8.53
N ILE A 243 5.46 -0.24 7.33
CA ILE A 243 6.43 0.47 6.48
C ILE A 243 5.87 1.77 5.92
N THR A 244 4.57 1.84 5.62
CA THR A 244 3.93 3.07 5.14
C THR A 244 3.90 4.13 6.25
N ALA A 245 3.47 3.76 7.47
CA ALA A 245 3.47 4.67 8.60
C ALA A 245 4.89 5.20 8.90
N LEU A 246 5.89 4.32 8.86
CA LEU A 246 7.29 4.68 9.06
C LEU A 246 7.79 5.64 7.97
N ALA A 247 7.46 5.37 6.70
CA ALA A 247 7.86 6.24 5.60
C ALA A 247 7.27 7.64 5.77
N LEU A 248 5.99 7.75 6.17
CA LEU A 248 5.34 9.05 6.41
C LEU A 248 5.91 9.77 7.65
N LEU A 249 6.28 9.03 8.70
CA LEU A 249 6.93 9.61 9.89
C LEU A 249 8.21 10.38 9.52
N PHE A 250 9.04 9.79 8.64
CA PHE A 250 10.35 10.35 8.28
C PHE A 250 10.38 11.16 6.98
N ARG A 251 9.33 11.08 6.16
CA ARG A 251 9.17 11.86 4.92
C ARG A 251 7.99 12.81 5.09
N PRO A 252 8.09 13.84 5.95
CA PRO A 252 7.04 14.84 6.03
C PRO A 252 6.82 15.48 4.67
N ASN A 253 5.59 15.94 4.43
CA ASN A 253 5.21 16.62 3.21
C ASN A 253 6.27 17.66 2.82
N PRO A 254 6.67 17.73 1.54
CA PRO A 254 7.72 18.65 1.12
C PRO A 254 7.34 20.07 1.55
N ILE A 255 8.23 20.69 2.32
CA ILE A 255 8.10 22.10 2.71
C ILE A 255 8.12 22.90 1.41
N LYS A 256 6.96 23.44 1.02
CA LYS A 256 6.88 24.36 -0.10
C LYS A 256 7.47 25.69 0.38
N LEU A 257 8.62 26.06 -0.17
CA LEU A 257 9.14 27.41 0.01
C LEU A 257 8.17 28.37 -0.69
N GLU A 258 7.44 29.17 0.08
CA GLU A 258 6.69 30.28 -0.48
C GLU A 258 7.69 31.26 -1.10
N LYS A 259 7.49 31.59 -2.38
CA LYS A 259 8.19 32.71 -2.98
C LYS A 259 7.43 33.95 -2.52
N GLU A 260 8.06 34.80 -1.71
CA GLU A 260 7.54 36.13 -1.45
C GLU A 260 7.35 36.83 -2.81
N GLU A 261 6.09 37.13 -3.17
CA GLU A 261 5.81 38.03 -4.27
C GLU A 261 6.30 39.42 -3.82
N GLU A 262 7.46 39.85 -4.32
CA GLU A 262 7.91 41.23 -4.18
C GLU A 262 6.85 42.13 -4.83
N SER A 263 5.93 42.67 -4.02
CA SER A 263 5.08 43.77 -4.45
C SER A 263 5.95 45.02 -4.56
N ILE A 264 6.62 45.17 -5.71
CA ILE A 264 7.20 46.46 -6.07
C ILE A 264 6.01 47.37 -6.38
N ALA A 265 5.57 48.11 -5.37
CA ALA A 265 4.64 49.21 -5.54
C ALA A 265 5.31 50.26 -6.45
N ALA A 266 4.69 50.51 -7.60
CA ALA A 266 5.05 51.57 -8.54
C ALA A 266 4.48 52.93 -8.09
#